data_AF-A0A7S4ZUM0-F1
#
_entry.id   AF-A0A7S4ZUM0-F1
#
_cell.length_a   1.000
_cell.length_b   1.000
_cell.length_c   1.000
_cell.angle_alpha   90.00
_cell.angle_beta   90.00
_cell.angle_gamma   90.00
#
_symmetry.space_group_name_H-M   'P 1'
#
loop_
_entity.id
_entity.type
_entity.pdbx_description
1 polymer ?
#
loop_
_entity_poly.entity_id
_entity_poly.type
_entity_poly.pdbx_seq_one_letter_code
_entity_poly.pdbx_strand_id
1 'polypeptide(L)'
;MPVDHSTIHRWVQKYAPKIEKRRRWHWRRPQSTSWRVDETYVKVRGRWVYLYRAVDKFGNTVDFYLSPTRKAKEVARLLGNALNSGEKPTVVNIDMTPSYAVALTELKKDGKYPQAAVYRQFKYLNNVVEPDQGKLKQLIRPVRGCKALKTADATIKGFEVMRALRKGQTAIFCLIGDVRREAWIVERASVSDRALSQKP
;
A
#
# COMPACT_ATOMS: atom_id res chain seq x y z
N MET A 1 0.65 33.25 8.63
CA MET A 1 2.07 32.86 8.74
C MET A 1 2.45 32.00 7.53
N PRO A 2 3.55 32.30 6.83
CA PRO A 2 4.01 31.46 5.72
C PRO A 2 4.47 30.10 6.25
N VAL A 3 3.92 29.03 5.69
CA VAL A 3 4.32 27.65 6.03
C VAL A 3 5.52 27.28 5.18
N ASP A 4 6.65 26.99 5.82
CA ASP A 4 7.84 26.54 5.09
C ASP A 4 7.58 25.17 4.44
N HIS A 5 8.08 24.99 3.21
CA HIS A 5 7.94 23.77 2.42
C HIS A 5 8.43 22.50 3.15
N SER A 6 9.43 22.63 4.04
CA SER A 6 9.91 21.51 4.85
C SER A 6 8.90 21.05 5.90
N THR A 7 7.94 21.90 6.28
CA THR A 7 6.87 21.58 7.22
C THR A 7 5.96 20.49 6.65
N ILE A 8 5.53 20.65 5.39
CA ILE A 8 4.71 19.65 4.69
C ILE A 8 5.48 18.33 4.58
N HIS A 9 6.77 18.39 4.23
CA HIS A 9 7.61 17.19 4.18
C HIS A 9 7.68 16.46 5.53
N ARG A 10 7.95 17.18 6.62
CA ARG A 10 7.99 16.61 7.98
C ARG A 10 6.64 15.98 8.37
N TRP A 11 5.53 16.61 7.99
CA TRP A 11 4.19 16.05 8.23
C TRP A 11 3.98 14.75 7.48
N VAL A 12 4.34 14.68 6.19
CA VAL A 12 4.27 13.44 5.41
C VAL A 12 5.11 12.34 6.08
N GLN A 13 6.35 12.66 6.46
CA GLN A 13 7.23 11.69 7.12
C GLN A 13 6.67 11.17 8.46
N LYS A 14 5.99 12.02 9.23
CA LYS A 14 5.46 11.69 10.56
C LYS A 14 4.10 11.00 10.51
N TYR A 15 3.17 11.51 9.71
CA TYR A 15 1.76 11.14 9.76
C TYR A 15 1.37 10.11 8.71
N ALA A 16 1.98 10.12 7.52
CA ALA A 16 1.58 9.17 6.47
C ALA A 16 1.72 7.69 6.91
N PRO A 17 2.80 7.26 7.60
CA PRO A 17 2.88 5.90 8.10
C PRO A 17 1.84 5.57 9.18
N LYS A 18 1.47 6.55 10.01
CA LYS A 18 0.45 6.36 11.05
C LYS A 18 -0.93 6.20 10.43
N ILE A 19 -1.24 7.02 9.43
CA ILE A 19 -2.51 6.97 8.70
C ILE A 19 -2.61 5.65 7.92
N GLU A 20 -1.54 5.23 7.24
CA GLU A 20 -1.51 3.94 6.53
C GLU A 20 -1.62 2.74 7.48
N LYS A 21 -1.01 2.78 8.66
CA LYS A 21 -1.21 1.70 9.65
C LYS A 21 -2.69 1.59 10.05
N ARG A 22 -3.37 2.72 10.25
CA ARG A 22 -4.80 2.76 10.65
C ARG A 22 -5.74 2.39 9.52
N ARG A 23 -5.40 2.76 8.28
CA ARG A 23 -6.06 2.30 7.06
C ARG A 23 -6.30 0.80 7.09
N ARG A 24 -5.26 0.01 7.40
CA ARG A 24 -5.33 -1.46 7.41
C ARG A 24 -6.39 -2.00 8.37
N TRP A 25 -6.61 -1.33 9.51
CA TRP A 25 -7.58 -1.77 10.51
C TRP A 25 -9.00 -1.29 10.23
N HIS A 26 -9.16 -0.14 9.56
CA HIS A 26 -10.41 0.61 9.62
C HIS A 26 -11.05 0.96 8.26
N TRP A 27 -10.30 0.95 7.15
CA TRP A 27 -10.86 1.26 5.83
C TRP A 27 -11.39 0.01 5.12
N ARG A 28 -12.48 0.19 4.36
CA ARG A 28 -13.24 -0.91 3.76
C ARG A 28 -12.30 -1.84 3.00
N ARG A 29 -12.44 -3.13 3.33
CA ARG A 29 -11.73 -4.22 2.70
C ARG A 29 -12.16 -4.27 1.23
N PRO A 30 -11.23 -4.42 0.28
CA PRO A 30 -11.61 -4.63 -1.11
C PRO A 30 -12.40 -5.94 -1.20
N GLN A 31 -13.72 -5.84 -1.41
CA GLN A 31 -14.67 -6.95 -1.58
C GLN A 31 -14.45 -7.62 -2.94
N SER A 32 -13.28 -8.20 -3.15
CA SER A 32 -12.92 -8.78 -4.43
C SER A 32 -12.14 -10.07 -4.23
N THR A 33 -12.71 -11.12 -4.80
CA THR A 33 -12.09 -12.43 -4.95
C THR A 33 -10.98 -12.46 -6.01
N SER A 34 -10.81 -11.39 -6.78
CA SER A 34 -9.77 -11.27 -7.82
C SER A 34 -8.81 -10.11 -7.52
N TRP A 35 -7.53 -10.44 -7.33
CA TRP A 35 -6.44 -9.50 -7.13
C TRP A 35 -5.47 -9.53 -8.31
N ARG A 36 -4.76 -8.43 -8.51
CA ARG A 36 -3.67 -8.26 -9.46
C ARG A 36 -2.46 -7.76 -8.70
N VAL A 37 -1.33 -8.45 -8.84
CA VAL A 37 -0.07 -8.04 -8.22
C VAL A 37 0.90 -7.64 -9.31
N ASP A 38 1.49 -6.46 -9.14
CA ASP A 38 2.40 -5.90 -10.12
C ASP A 38 3.58 -5.18 -9.45
N GLU A 39 4.71 -5.15 -10.16
CA GLU A 39 5.95 -4.52 -9.73
C GLU A 39 6.19 -3.24 -10.51
N THR A 40 6.53 -2.17 -9.82
CA THR A 40 6.90 -0.91 -10.47
C THR A 40 8.20 -0.34 -9.91
N TYR A 41 8.93 0.39 -10.74
CA TYR A 41 10.24 0.92 -10.36
C TYR A 41 10.12 2.35 -9.86
N VAL A 42 10.75 2.61 -8.71
CA VAL A 42 10.86 3.94 -8.10
C VAL A 42 12.32 4.28 -7.88
N LYS A 43 12.74 5.49 -8.24
CA LYS A 43 14.13 5.94 -8.05
C LYS A 43 14.30 6.51 -6.64
N VAL A 44 15.19 5.92 -5.85
CA VAL A 44 15.55 6.34 -4.49
C VAL A 44 17.07 6.48 -4.42
N ARG A 45 17.56 7.67 -4.03
CA ARG A 45 18.99 7.99 -3.95
C ARG A 45 19.77 7.61 -5.23
N GLY A 46 19.18 7.87 -6.39
CA GLY A 46 19.78 7.53 -7.69
C GLY A 46 19.66 6.07 -8.13
N ARG A 47 19.22 5.15 -7.24
CA ARG A 47 19.07 3.72 -7.53
C ARG A 47 17.61 3.35 -7.76
N TRP A 48 17.37 2.38 -8.64
CA TRP A 48 16.02 1.83 -8.83
C TRP A 48 15.68 0.86 -7.71
N VAL A 49 14.47 1.02 -7.18
CA VAL A 49 13.90 0.23 -6.09
C VAL A 49 12.57 -0.33 -6.57
N TYR A 50 12.22 -1.54 -6.14
CA TYR A 50 11.00 -2.24 -6.51
C TYR A 50 9.87 -1.86 -5.56
N LEU A 51 8.78 -1.35 -6.13
CA LEU A 51 7.52 -1.11 -5.44
C LEU A 51 6.52 -2.16 -5.91
N TYR A 52 6.26 -3.11 -5.03
CA TYR A 52 5.26 -4.15 -5.17
C TYR A 52 3.89 -3.61 -4.80
N ARG A 53 2.87 -3.88 -5.61
CA ARG A 53 1.50 -3.42 -5.35
C ARG A 53 0.50 -4.52 -5.67
N ALA A 54 -0.43 -4.74 -4.76
CA ALA A 54 -1.60 -5.57 -4.95
C ALA A 54 -2.83 -4.67 -5.10
N VAL A 55 -3.60 -4.89 -6.15
CA VAL A 55 -4.79 -4.10 -6.50
C VAL A 55 -5.94 -5.05 -6.83
N ASP A 56 -7.16 -4.71 -6.41
CA ASP A 56 -8.34 -5.51 -6.74
C ASP A 56 -8.84 -5.28 -8.19
N LYS A 57 -9.90 -6.00 -8.59
CA LYS A 57 -10.52 -5.84 -9.92
C LYS A 57 -11.16 -4.46 -10.15
N PHE A 58 -11.46 -3.71 -9.09
CA PHE A 58 -12.05 -2.38 -9.15
C PHE A 58 -10.98 -1.27 -9.10
N GLY A 59 -9.70 -1.65 -9.08
CA GLY A 59 -8.60 -0.70 -9.00
C GLY A 59 -8.30 -0.23 -7.57
N ASN A 60 -8.82 -0.88 -6.53
CA ASN A 60 -8.51 -0.53 -5.14
C ASN A 60 -7.20 -1.16 -4.67
N THR A 61 -6.33 -0.37 -4.03
CA THR A 61 -5.07 -0.86 -3.48
C THR A 61 -5.35 -1.80 -2.29
N VAL A 62 -4.96 -3.07 -2.40
CA VAL A 62 -5.03 -4.06 -1.32
C VAL A 62 -3.86 -3.85 -0.36
N ASP A 63 -2.64 -4.01 -0.85
CA ASP A 63 -1.40 -3.76 -0.11
C ASP A 63 -0.30 -3.29 -1.06
N PHE A 64 0.76 -2.71 -0.51
CA PHE A 64 1.94 -2.33 -1.25
C PHE A 64 3.18 -2.45 -0.38
N TYR A 65 4.33 -2.61 -1.02
CA TYR A 65 5.58 -2.81 -0.32
C TYR A 65 6.78 -2.36 -1.15
N LEU A 66 7.69 -1.61 -0.52
CA LEU A 66 8.88 -1.07 -1.17
C LEU A 66 10.12 -1.88 -0.75
N SER A 67 10.86 -2.40 -1.73
CA SER A 67 12.06 -3.20 -1.51
C SER A 67 13.19 -2.84 -2.48
N PRO A 68 14.45 -2.76 -2.01
CA PRO A 68 15.59 -2.57 -2.90
C PRO A 68 15.91 -3.81 -3.74
N THR A 69 15.40 -4.99 -3.37
CA THR A 69 15.72 -6.25 -4.04
C THR A 69 14.49 -6.95 -4.57
N ARG A 70 14.64 -7.60 -5.73
CA ARG A 70 13.62 -8.46 -6.34
C ARG A 70 13.78 -9.90 -5.83
N LYS A 71 13.09 -10.24 -4.75
CA LYS A 71 13.18 -11.59 -4.14
C LYS A 71 11.79 -12.15 -3.83
N ALA A 72 11.67 -13.47 -3.90
CA ALA A 72 10.43 -14.20 -3.57
C ALA A 72 9.94 -13.87 -2.15
N LYS A 73 10.85 -13.71 -1.19
CA LYS A 73 10.55 -13.30 0.19
C LYS A 73 9.74 -12.00 0.29
N GLU A 74 10.03 -11.02 -0.57
CA GLU A 74 9.36 -9.72 -0.54
C GLU A 74 7.92 -9.83 -1.08
N VAL A 75 7.73 -10.65 -2.11
CA VAL A 75 6.41 -11.02 -2.63
C VAL A 75 5.62 -11.80 -1.57
N ALA A 76 6.25 -12.79 -0.93
CA ALA A 76 5.62 -13.60 0.11
C ALA A 76 5.17 -12.72 1.29
N ARG A 77 5.98 -11.72 1.65
CA ARG A 77 5.65 -10.73 2.67
C ARG A 77 4.48 -9.83 2.26
N LEU A 78 4.47 -9.31 1.03
CA LEU A 78 3.35 -8.51 0.51
C LEU A 78 2.05 -9.30 0.57
N LEU A 79 2.05 -10.50 -0.01
CA LEU A 79 0.87 -11.37 -0.07
C LEU A 79 0.46 -11.83 1.33
N GLY A 80 1.40 -12.22 2.19
CA GLY A 80 1.12 -12.59 3.58
C GLY A 80 0.45 -11.47 4.36
N ASN A 81 0.93 -10.23 4.22
CA ASN A 81 0.32 -9.06 4.84
C ASN A 81 -1.08 -8.79 4.27
N ALA A 82 -1.25 -8.90 2.95
CA ALA A 82 -2.55 -8.73 2.29
C ALA A 82 -3.56 -9.79 2.74
N LEU A 83 -3.16 -11.05 2.88
CA LEU A 83 -4.01 -12.16 3.32
C LEU A 83 -4.41 -12.05 4.78
N ASN A 84 -3.52 -11.54 5.64
CA ASN A 84 -3.82 -11.26 7.05
C ASN A 84 -4.86 -10.14 7.24
N SER A 85 -5.10 -9.33 6.20
CA SER A 85 -6.05 -8.21 6.28
C SER A 85 -7.53 -8.61 6.15
N GLY A 86 -7.82 -9.90 5.90
CA GLY A 86 -9.14 -10.49 6.11
C GLY A 86 -9.67 -11.28 4.91
N GLU A 87 -9.89 -10.62 3.77
CA GLU A 87 -10.40 -11.31 2.57
C GLU A 87 -9.30 -12.04 1.84
N LYS A 88 -9.54 -13.30 1.51
CA LYS A 88 -8.61 -14.13 0.75
C LYS A 88 -9.07 -14.19 -0.71
N PRO A 89 -8.21 -13.87 -1.69
CA PRO A 89 -8.57 -13.92 -3.09
C PRO A 89 -8.76 -15.38 -3.52
N THR A 90 -9.74 -15.61 -4.38
CA THR A 90 -9.89 -16.87 -5.12
C THR A 90 -8.93 -16.89 -6.32
N VAL A 91 -8.64 -15.72 -6.90
CA VAL A 91 -7.77 -15.58 -8.07
C VAL A 91 -6.76 -14.45 -7.87
N VAL A 92 -5.49 -14.72 -8.10
CA VAL A 92 -4.43 -13.70 -8.15
C VAL A 92 -3.78 -13.71 -9.53
N ASN A 93 -3.93 -12.62 -10.26
CA ASN A 93 -3.21 -12.41 -11.52
C ASN A 93 -1.86 -11.76 -11.22
N ILE A 94 -0.81 -12.29 -11.83
CA ILE A 94 0.56 -11.89 -11.54
C ILE A 94 1.32 -11.79 -12.85
N ASP A 95 2.22 -10.81 -12.94
CA ASP A 95 3.15 -10.73 -14.06
C ASP A 95 4.16 -11.90 -14.06
N MET A 96 4.63 -12.28 -15.24
CA MET A 96 5.34 -13.53 -15.55
C MET A 96 6.77 -13.59 -14.97
N THR A 97 6.92 -13.46 -13.66
CA THR A 97 8.23 -13.48 -12.98
C THR A 97 8.40 -14.73 -12.12
N PRO A 98 9.53 -15.46 -12.23
CA PRO A 98 9.80 -16.67 -11.44
C PRO A 98 9.69 -16.48 -9.91
N SER A 99 10.02 -15.29 -9.40
CA SER A 99 9.98 -14.98 -7.97
C SER A 99 8.58 -15.12 -7.36
N TYR A 100 7.52 -14.92 -8.15
CA TYR A 100 6.15 -15.08 -7.67
C TYR A 100 5.74 -16.53 -7.49
N ALA A 101 6.15 -17.42 -8.41
CA ALA A 101 5.85 -18.84 -8.31
C ALA A 101 6.46 -19.45 -7.04
N VAL A 102 7.70 -19.07 -6.72
CA VAL A 102 8.38 -19.47 -5.49
C VAL A 102 7.62 -18.94 -4.25
N ALA A 103 7.29 -17.64 -4.23
CA ALA A 103 6.60 -17.03 -3.11
C ALA A 103 5.22 -17.65 -2.84
N LEU A 104 4.46 -18.00 -3.89
CA LEU A 104 3.17 -18.66 -3.74
C LEU A 104 3.30 -20.08 -3.22
N THR A 105 4.32 -20.81 -3.66
CA THR A 105 4.61 -22.17 -3.18
C THR A 105 4.93 -22.14 -1.68
N GLU A 106 5.76 -21.19 -1.26
CA GLU A 106 6.06 -20.95 0.16
C GLU A 106 4.79 -20.61 0.96
N LEU A 107 3.95 -19.69 0.44
CA LEU A 107 2.71 -19.30 1.13
C LEU A 107 1.66 -20.40 1.22
N LYS A 108 1.60 -21.29 0.22
CA LYS A 108 0.76 -22.50 0.26
C LYS A 108 1.28 -23.49 1.29
N LYS A 109 2.60 -23.70 1.35
CA LYS A 109 3.25 -24.56 2.36
C LYS A 109 3.02 -24.05 3.78
N ASP A 110 3.06 -22.73 3.97
CA ASP A 110 2.80 -22.06 5.25
C ASP A 110 1.31 -22.06 5.65
N GLY A 111 0.39 -22.52 4.81
CA GLY A 111 -1.06 -22.49 5.07
C GLY A 111 -1.68 -21.09 5.05
N LYS A 112 -0.93 -20.05 4.67
CA LYS A 112 -1.39 -18.65 4.64
C LYS A 112 -2.24 -18.34 3.42
N TYR A 113 -2.00 -19.04 2.31
CA TYR A 113 -2.72 -18.87 1.05
C TYR A 113 -3.77 -19.98 0.87
N PRO A 114 -5.00 -19.68 0.41
CA PRO A 114 -5.99 -20.72 0.17
C PRO A 114 -5.47 -21.74 -0.84
N GLN A 115 -5.57 -23.02 -0.51
CA GLN A 115 -5.07 -24.10 -1.37
C GLN A 115 -5.83 -24.16 -2.71
N ALA A 116 -7.12 -23.79 -2.68
CA ALA A 116 -8.00 -23.66 -3.84
C ALA A 116 -7.80 -22.38 -4.66
N ALA A 117 -7.02 -21.40 -4.17
CA ALA A 117 -6.82 -20.16 -4.90
C ALA A 117 -5.89 -20.37 -6.09
N VAL A 118 -6.35 -19.93 -7.26
CA VAL A 118 -5.69 -20.10 -8.55
C VAL A 118 -4.87 -18.84 -8.83
N TYR A 119 -3.58 -18.99 -9.14
CA TYR A 119 -2.82 -17.89 -9.72
C TYR A 119 -2.82 -18.00 -11.23
N ARG A 120 -2.88 -16.86 -11.93
CA ARG A 120 -2.85 -16.81 -13.39
C ARG A 120 -1.81 -15.81 -13.86
N GLN A 121 -1.29 -16.05 -15.06
CA GLN A 121 -0.34 -15.19 -15.75
C GLN A 121 -0.98 -14.74 -17.07
N PHE A 122 -1.87 -13.75 -17.00
CA PHE A 122 -2.49 -13.16 -18.19
C PHE A 122 -2.10 -11.70 -18.32
N LYS A 123 -1.29 -11.41 -19.34
CA LYS A 123 -0.79 -10.06 -19.66
C LYS A 123 -1.92 -9.03 -19.80
N TYR A 124 -2.99 -9.38 -20.51
CA TYR A 124 -4.11 -8.46 -20.83
C TYR A 124 -4.99 -8.09 -19.63
N LEU A 125 -4.91 -8.84 -18.53
CA LEU A 125 -5.64 -8.48 -17.31
C LEU A 125 -4.95 -7.34 -16.54
N ASN A 126 -3.72 -6.97 -16.89
CA ASN A 126 -3.00 -5.88 -16.23
C ASN A 126 -3.49 -4.48 -16.65
N ASN A 127 -4.35 -4.36 -17.67
CA ASN A 127 -4.93 -3.09 -18.13
C ASN A 127 -5.64 -2.28 -17.03
N VAL A 128 -6.11 -2.93 -15.95
CA VAL A 128 -6.73 -2.23 -14.79
C VAL A 128 -5.66 -1.58 -13.90
N VAL A 129 -4.47 -2.18 -13.82
CA VAL A 129 -3.36 -1.74 -12.96
C VAL A 129 -2.45 -0.75 -13.68
N GLU A 130 -2.34 -0.82 -15.00
CA GLU A 130 -1.47 0.09 -15.78
C GLU A 130 -1.82 1.59 -15.61
N PRO A 131 -3.09 2.04 -15.75
CA PRO A 131 -3.44 3.44 -15.49
C PRO A 131 -3.20 3.83 -14.03
N ASP A 132 -3.39 2.87 -13.13
CA ASP A 132 -3.22 3.03 -11.70
C ASP A 132 -1.76 3.36 -11.35
N GLN A 133 -0.84 2.60 -11.94
CA GLN A 133 0.60 2.80 -11.84
C GLN A 133 1.06 4.07 -12.55
N GLY A 134 0.50 4.40 -13.71
CA GLY A 134 0.83 5.62 -14.44
C GLY A 134 0.60 6.87 -13.57
N LYS A 135 -0.55 6.93 -12.89
CA LYS A 135 -0.88 8.00 -11.94
C LYS A 135 0.09 8.07 -10.76
N LEU A 136 0.49 6.92 -10.21
CA LEU A 136 1.47 6.89 -9.13
C LEU A 136 2.85 7.38 -9.60
N LYS A 137 3.30 6.96 -10.79
CA LYS A 137 4.55 7.43 -11.39
C LYS A 137 4.54 8.94 -11.63
N GLN A 138 3.40 9.52 -12.03
CA GLN A 138 3.24 10.97 -12.17
C GLN A 138 3.39 11.71 -10.84
N LEU A 139 2.92 11.15 -9.73
CA LEU A 139 3.09 11.76 -8.39
C LEU A 139 4.53 11.62 -7.86
N ILE A 140 5.20 10.53 -8.18
CA ILE A 140 6.57 10.25 -7.71
C ILE A 140 7.61 11.05 -8.50
N ARG A 141 7.41 11.25 -9.81
CA ARG A 141 8.36 11.94 -10.72
C ARG A 141 8.82 13.32 -10.20
N PRO A 142 7.93 14.22 -9.72
CA PRO A 142 8.32 15.53 -9.20
C PRO A 142 9.16 15.49 -7.92
N VAL A 143 9.11 14.37 -7.16
CA VAL A 143 9.81 14.25 -5.87
C VAL A 143 11.34 14.09 -6.05
N ARG A 144 11.85 14.09 -7.29
CA ARG A 144 13.28 14.04 -7.67
C ARG A 144 14.13 12.96 -6.97
N GLY A 145 13.46 11.91 -6.49
CA GLY A 145 14.05 10.79 -5.78
C GLY A 145 14.25 11.09 -4.29
N CYS A 146 13.65 10.26 -3.44
CA CYS A 146 13.88 10.32 -2.00
C CYS A 146 15.35 10.02 -1.68
N LYS A 147 15.96 10.78 -0.76
CA LYS A 147 17.37 10.59 -0.36
C LYS A 147 17.60 9.31 0.46
N ALA A 148 16.55 8.76 1.08
CA ALA A 148 16.59 7.52 1.85
C ALA A 148 15.39 6.61 1.56
N LEU A 149 15.56 5.30 1.76
CA LEU A 149 14.49 4.32 1.57
C LEU A 149 13.33 4.54 2.54
N LYS A 150 13.63 4.86 3.81
CA LYS A 150 12.63 5.16 4.84
C LYS A 150 11.76 6.37 4.45
N THR A 151 12.38 7.40 3.88
CA THR A 151 11.64 8.60 3.46
C THR A 151 10.81 8.35 2.20
N ALA A 152 11.31 7.49 1.30
CA ALA A 152 10.57 7.01 0.14
C ALA A 152 9.32 6.22 0.56
N ASP A 153 9.48 5.28 1.48
CA ASP A 153 8.40 4.47 2.03
C ASP A 153 7.30 5.33 2.65
N ALA A 154 7.65 6.28 3.52
CA ALA A 154 6.69 7.21 4.12
C ALA A 154 5.96 8.08 3.07
N THR A 155 6.67 8.53 2.04
CA THR A 155 6.09 9.35 0.96
C THR A 155 5.13 8.53 0.11
N ILE A 156 5.50 7.31 -0.27
CA ILE A 156 4.64 6.39 -1.03
C ILE A 156 3.41 6.02 -0.21
N LYS A 157 3.56 5.76 1.09
CA LYS A 157 2.43 5.58 2.01
C LYS A 157 1.48 6.78 1.97
N GLY A 158 2.01 7.99 1.97
CA GLY A 158 1.21 9.22 1.83
C GLY A 158 0.42 9.25 0.52
N PHE A 159 1.08 8.96 -0.61
CA PHE A 159 0.39 8.92 -1.91
C PHE A 159 -0.70 7.85 -1.98
N GLU A 160 -0.44 6.63 -1.51
CA GLU A 160 -1.42 5.55 -1.50
C GLU A 160 -2.61 5.86 -0.58
N VAL A 161 -2.37 6.45 0.59
CA VAL A 161 -3.42 6.91 1.50
C VAL A 161 -4.30 7.97 0.83
N MET A 162 -3.71 9.02 0.27
CA MET A 162 -4.46 10.08 -0.42
C MET A 162 -5.25 9.55 -1.60
N ARG A 163 -4.71 8.54 -2.28
CA ARG A 163 -5.34 7.93 -3.43
C ARG A 163 -6.47 6.98 -3.06
N ALA A 164 -6.33 6.23 -1.96
CA ALA A 164 -7.41 5.45 -1.36
C ALA A 164 -8.57 6.35 -0.93
N LEU A 165 -8.26 7.51 -0.31
CA LEU A 165 -9.23 8.54 0.05
C LEU A 165 -9.99 9.05 -1.19
N ARG A 166 -9.29 9.48 -2.25
CA ARG A 166 -9.92 9.96 -3.50
C ARG A 166 -10.77 8.90 -4.21
N LYS A 167 -10.47 7.63 -4.03
CA LYS A 167 -11.24 6.51 -4.61
C LYS A 167 -12.45 6.12 -3.77
N GLY A 168 -12.69 6.77 -2.63
CA GLY A 168 -13.81 6.42 -1.74
C GLY A 168 -13.63 5.09 -1.01
N GLN A 169 -12.41 4.52 -0.96
CA GLN A 169 -12.14 3.33 -0.13
C GLN A 169 -12.34 3.61 1.38
N THR A 170 -12.48 4.89 1.71
CA THR A 170 -12.72 5.42 3.04
C THR A 170 -14.18 5.82 3.26
N ALA A 171 -15.12 5.45 2.38
CA ALA A 171 -16.49 5.95 2.40
C ALA A 171 -17.28 5.68 3.70
N ILE A 172 -16.86 4.72 4.55
CA ILE A 172 -17.42 4.57 5.92
C ILE A 172 -17.15 5.82 6.79
N PHE A 173 -16.09 6.58 6.50
CA PHE A 173 -15.79 7.87 7.12
C PHE A 173 -16.34 9.08 6.35
N CYS A 174 -16.51 8.96 5.03
CA CYS A 174 -17.01 10.06 4.19
C CYS A 174 -18.55 10.19 4.18
N LEU A 175 -19.29 9.38 4.95
CA LEU A 175 -20.75 9.55 5.08
C LEU A 175 -21.18 10.80 5.86
N ILE A 176 -20.24 11.57 6.43
CA ILE A 176 -20.56 12.84 7.09
C ILE A 176 -19.48 13.86 6.70
N GLY A 177 -19.81 14.71 5.74
CA GLY A 177 -18.91 15.71 5.15
C GLY A 177 -18.56 16.85 6.11
N ASP A 178 -17.66 16.59 7.06
CA ASP A 178 -17.15 17.62 7.96
C ASP A 178 -15.61 17.54 8.09
N VAL A 179 -14.93 18.59 7.63
CA VAL A 179 -13.48 18.81 7.71
C VAL A 179 -12.98 18.72 9.17
N ARG A 180 -13.85 19.01 10.15
CA ARG A 180 -13.51 18.92 11.59
C ARG A 180 -13.21 17.51 12.06
N ARG A 181 -13.63 16.45 11.34
CA ARG A 181 -13.31 15.05 11.72
C ARG A 181 -12.17 14.39 10.94
N GLU A 182 -11.67 14.99 9.86
CA GLU A 182 -10.37 14.59 9.31
C GLU A 182 -9.24 14.87 10.32
N ALA A 183 -9.38 15.95 11.10
CA ALA A 183 -8.56 16.21 12.28
C ALA A 183 -8.71 15.13 13.37
N TRP A 184 -9.89 14.51 13.49
CA TRP A 184 -10.19 13.44 14.48
C TRP A 184 -9.39 12.14 14.23
N ILE A 185 -9.06 11.84 12.97
CA ILE A 185 -8.14 10.74 12.60
C ILE A 185 -6.73 11.00 13.17
N VAL A 186 -6.34 12.27 13.28
CA VAL A 186 -5.05 12.71 13.82
C VAL A 186 -5.10 12.90 15.35
N GLU A 187 -6.21 13.37 15.92
CA GLU A 187 -6.35 13.63 17.37
C GLU A 187 -6.31 12.36 18.24
N ARG A 188 -6.97 11.26 17.82
CA ARG A 188 -6.75 9.96 18.49
C ARG A 188 -5.32 9.42 18.29
N ALA A 189 -4.53 9.99 17.37
CA ALA A 189 -3.11 9.67 17.27
C ALA A 189 -2.28 10.18 18.44
N SER A 190 -2.68 11.28 19.04
CA SER A 190 -1.98 11.89 20.17
C SER A 190 -2.30 11.14 21.48
N VAL A 191 -3.54 10.66 21.62
CA VAL A 191 -4.04 10.02 22.85
C VAL A 191 -3.51 8.58 23.00
N SER A 192 -3.46 7.80 21.91
CA SER A 192 -2.96 6.42 21.97
C SER A 192 -1.43 6.32 22.15
N ASP A 193 -0.66 7.31 21.67
CA ASP A 193 0.79 7.37 21.89
C ASP A 193 1.13 7.83 23.33
N ARG A 194 0.27 8.64 23.98
CA ARG A 194 0.43 8.99 25.42
C ARG A 194 0.14 7.81 26.35
N ALA A 195 -0.84 6.97 26.03
CA ALA A 195 -1.18 5.81 26.84
C ALA A 195 -0.09 4.70 26.85
N LEU A 196 0.79 4.67 25.85
CA LEU A 196 1.91 3.72 25.77
C LEU A 196 3.22 4.25 26.38
N SER A 197 3.28 5.54 26.70
CA SER A 197 4.44 6.18 27.37
C SER A 197 4.24 6.36 28.88
N GLN A 198 3.11 5.89 29.42
CA GLN A 198 2.74 5.95 30.84
C GLN A 198 2.33 4.58 31.40
N LYS A 199 3.03 3.50 31.00
CA LYS A 199 3.05 2.29 31.82
C LYS A 199 4.35 2.30 32.63
N PRO A 200 4.28 2.09 33.96
CA PRO A 200 5.45 2.12 34.85
C PRO A 200 6.48 1.07 34.47
#